data_AF-A0A9X4KZH6-F1
#
_entry.id   AF-A0A9X4KZH6-F1
#
_cell.length_a   1.000
_cell.length_b   1.000
_cell.length_c   1.000
_cell.angle_alpha   90.00
_cell.angle_beta   90.00
_cell.angle_gamma   90.00
#
_symmetry.space_group_name_H-M   'P 1'
#
loop_
_entity.id
_entity.type
_entity.pdbx_description
1 polymer ?
#
loop_
_entity_poly.entity_id
_entity_poly.type
_entity_poly.pdbx_seq_one_letter_code
_entity_poly.pdbx_strand_id
1 'polypeptide(L)'
;MKIRIKALLSCLIAASVAVGAVSLPASADAAYQVTVDASVQSDTLLDTFNTLNSWFYKSDWTSAASGQPNGYFADNYPFVQYVRLFAATGGCYAGYAGCNDRDLFVDPANASTMTDYKFDDLKAAIQNVLNKGLKPYIVTGNVPLKYSTSPNIGGFNVNTRPPADYTVYYNYIKALANSLVSQFGAQEMKSWRWGVLSEYENPDWFWDGTGSPNAAASRTAYFKLYDYTVAALQDAVGAGNLIVGAHAMAVTPGLWDPRDLIDHCATGTNYKTGATGTQINFITASYYDQSPGNYTANSLPTVIASLRDRAITQGLTNLQVGVDEGWFLTDSGGKDLYSRSTGTGYQGAYLAKKNQRDRRQRHRLVFGVGA
;
A
#
# COMPACT_ATOMS: atom_id res chain seq x y z
N MET A 1 -23.50 38.49 34.42
CA MET A 1 -22.67 39.30 35.34
C MET A 1 -21.62 40.03 34.51
N LYS A 2 -21.62 41.36 34.48
CA LYS A 2 -20.66 42.20 33.74
C LYS A 2 -19.45 42.47 34.63
N ILE A 3 -18.23 42.37 34.09
CA ILE A 3 -17.05 43.03 34.67
C ILE A 3 -16.37 43.84 33.57
N ARG A 4 -16.22 45.15 33.82
CA ARG A 4 -15.37 46.10 33.07
C ARG A 4 -14.16 46.41 33.94
N ILE A 5 -12.95 46.34 33.39
CA ILE A 5 -11.74 46.92 33.99
C ILE A 5 -11.16 47.93 32.97
N LYS A 6 -10.95 49.16 33.44
CA LYS A 6 -10.32 50.27 32.69
C LYS A 6 -8.80 50.12 32.72
N ALA A 7 -8.20 50.52 31.59
CA ALA A 7 -6.79 50.44 31.25
C ALA A 7 -5.86 51.34 32.10
N LEU A 8 -4.60 50.91 32.19
CA LEU A 8 -3.43 51.76 32.32
C LEU A 8 -2.46 51.38 31.19
N LEU A 9 -2.12 52.37 30.37
CA LEU A 9 -1.40 52.28 29.11
C LEU A 9 0.06 52.69 29.36
N SER A 10 1.03 51.94 28.83
CA SER A 10 2.39 52.45 28.58
C SER A 10 3.02 51.70 27.40
N CYS A 11 2.99 52.38 26.25
CA CYS A 11 3.92 52.36 25.12
C CYS A 11 4.47 51.03 24.56
N LEU A 12 3.94 50.63 23.40
CA LEU A 12 4.72 50.02 22.32
C LEU A 12 4.35 50.70 21.01
N ILE A 13 5.36 51.28 20.37
CA ILE A 13 5.29 52.05 19.13
C ILE A 13 5.08 51.10 17.96
N ALA A 14 4.12 51.43 17.11
CA ALA A 14 3.84 50.78 15.84
C ALA A 14 4.82 51.22 14.75
N ALA A 15 5.26 50.28 13.91
CA ALA A 15 5.73 50.56 12.57
C ALA A 15 4.89 49.73 11.58
N SER A 16 4.09 50.46 10.82
CA SER A 16 3.17 50.01 9.78
C SER A 16 3.91 49.56 8.52
N VAL A 17 3.62 48.35 8.03
CA VAL A 17 3.82 47.97 6.62
C VAL A 17 2.46 47.68 6.02
N ALA A 18 2.09 48.47 5.03
CA ALA A 18 0.88 48.32 4.24
C ALA A 18 0.97 47.04 3.41
N VAL A 19 0.03 46.11 3.64
CA VAL A 19 -0.26 45.02 2.69
C VAL A 19 -1.57 45.41 2.01
N GLY A 20 -1.48 45.72 0.72
CA GLY A 20 -2.64 46.00 -0.12
C GLY A 20 -3.62 44.82 -0.08
N ALA A 21 -4.87 45.12 0.22
CA ALA A 21 -5.95 44.15 0.10
C ALA A 21 -6.15 43.81 -1.38
N VAL A 22 -5.64 42.66 -1.82
CA VAL A 22 -6.14 42.01 -3.02
C VAL A 22 -7.47 41.37 -2.62
N SER A 23 -8.57 42.06 -2.89
CA SER A 23 -9.91 41.50 -2.77
C SER A 23 -10.11 40.47 -3.87
N LEU A 24 -9.94 39.19 -3.56
CA LEU A 24 -10.57 38.12 -4.34
C LEU A 24 -12.04 38.04 -3.90
N PRO A 25 -13.03 38.09 -4.80
CA PRO A 25 -14.41 37.92 -4.41
C PRO A 25 -14.66 36.45 -4.07
N ALA A 26 -14.58 36.10 -2.79
CA ALA A 26 -15.16 34.87 -2.28
C ALA A 26 -16.62 35.18 -1.90
N SER A 27 -17.57 34.62 -2.63
CA SER A 27 -18.98 34.60 -2.24
C SER A 27 -19.13 33.82 -0.94
N ALA A 28 -19.15 34.52 0.19
CA ALA A 28 -19.40 33.95 1.51
C ALA A 28 -20.91 33.88 1.76
N ASP A 29 -21.59 32.89 1.19
CA ASP A 29 -23.00 32.59 1.49
C ASP A 29 -23.13 31.19 2.11
N ALA A 30 -22.72 31.08 3.38
CA ALA A 30 -23.28 30.18 4.39
C ALA A 30 -22.55 30.39 5.72
N ALA A 31 -23.17 31.09 6.67
CA ALA A 31 -22.71 31.05 8.05
C ALA A 31 -23.09 29.69 8.66
N TYR A 32 -22.13 28.77 8.77
CA TYR A 32 -22.33 27.50 9.45
C TYR A 32 -22.35 27.74 10.97
N GLN A 33 -23.46 27.39 11.63
CA GLN A 33 -23.47 27.29 13.10
C GLN A 33 -23.11 25.87 13.51
N VAL A 34 -22.07 25.74 14.33
CA VAL A 34 -21.65 24.47 14.94
C VAL A 34 -22.11 24.47 16.39
N THR A 35 -23.03 23.58 16.74
CA THR A 35 -23.42 23.32 18.13
C THR A 35 -22.67 22.10 18.63
N VAL A 36 -21.88 22.26 19.70
CA VAL A 36 -21.18 21.16 20.36
C VAL A 36 -21.97 20.77 21.60
N ASP A 37 -22.55 19.57 21.59
CA ASP A 37 -23.17 18.99 22.78
C ASP A 37 -22.14 18.14 23.54
N ALA A 38 -21.63 18.68 24.65
CA ALA A 38 -20.64 18.01 25.47
C ALA A 38 -21.17 16.77 26.22
N SER A 39 -22.49 16.53 26.22
CA SER A 39 -23.11 15.33 26.79
C SER A 39 -23.12 14.15 25.82
N VAL A 40 -22.86 14.40 24.53
CA VAL A 40 -22.80 13.37 23.48
C VAL A 40 -21.35 12.99 23.23
N GLN A 41 -20.99 11.76 23.60
CA GLN A 41 -19.72 11.16 23.21
C GLN A 41 -19.92 10.40 21.90
N SER A 42 -19.25 10.84 20.84
CA SER A 42 -19.19 10.08 19.58
C SER A 42 -18.22 8.89 19.71
N ASP A 43 -18.30 7.96 18.75
CA ASP A 43 -17.30 6.91 18.59
C ASP A 43 -15.87 7.46 18.60
N THR A 44 -14.93 6.69 19.17
CA THR A 44 -13.50 6.99 19.10
C THR A 44 -13.08 7.10 17.64
N LEU A 45 -12.42 8.21 17.29
CA LEU A 45 -11.81 8.37 15.99
C LEU A 45 -10.63 7.39 15.87
N LEU A 46 -10.76 6.38 15.01
CA LEU A 46 -9.67 5.46 14.72
C LEU A 46 -8.65 6.13 13.79
N ASP A 47 -7.38 5.79 13.98
CA ASP A 47 -6.32 6.13 13.04
C ASP A 47 -6.56 5.38 11.74
N THR A 48 -7.20 6.06 10.79
CA THR A 48 -7.42 5.51 9.46
C THR A 48 -6.11 5.45 8.69
N PHE A 49 -5.07 6.20 9.07
CA PHE A 49 -3.79 6.24 8.38
C PHE A 49 -2.64 5.81 9.26
N ASN A 50 -2.06 4.65 8.94
CA ASN A 50 -0.98 4.09 9.75
C ASN A 50 0.13 3.43 8.95
N THR A 51 0.17 3.60 7.62
CA THR A 51 1.19 2.95 6.78
C THR A 51 1.88 3.99 5.90
N LEU A 52 3.17 3.77 5.65
CA LEU A 52 4.00 4.49 4.68
C LEU A 52 4.26 3.64 3.45
N ASN A 53 4.18 4.19 2.25
CA ASN A 53 4.52 3.50 1.01
C ASN A 53 5.96 3.81 0.56
N SER A 54 6.77 2.77 0.34
CA SER A 54 8.11 2.83 -0.25
C SER A 54 8.22 1.91 -1.46
N TRP A 55 8.52 2.49 -2.63
CA TRP A 55 8.73 1.76 -3.89
C TRP A 55 10.19 1.39 -4.14
N PHE A 56 11.12 2.00 -3.39
CA PHE A 56 12.56 1.84 -3.59
C PHE A 56 13.24 1.65 -2.23
N TYR A 57 12.98 0.52 -1.57
CA TYR A 57 13.49 0.29 -0.22
C TYR A 57 15.02 0.36 -0.11
N LYS A 58 15.77 0.08 -1.20
CA LYS A 58 17.23 0.21 -1.24
C LYS A 58 17.71 1.67 -1.14
N SER A 59 16.94 2.66 -1.61
CA SER A 59 17.27 4.07 -1.35
C SER A 59 16.72 4.50 0.01
N ASP A 60 15.47 4.15 0.27
CA ASP A 60 14.70 4.75 1.36
C ASP A 60 15.11 4.15 2.72
N TRP A 61 15.26 2.83 2.78
CA TRP A 61 15.32 2.07 4.03
C TRP A 61 16.65 1.41 4.32
N THR A 62 17.53 1.18 3.34
CA THR A 62 18.93 0.82 3.65
C THR A 62 19.81 2.06 3.79
N SER A 63 19.54 3.13 3.01
CA SER A 63 20.38 4.33 2.97
C SER A 63 19.79 5.49 3.79
N ALA A 64 18.68 6.11 3.37
CA ALA A 64 18.17 7.32 4.02
C ALA A 64 17.75 7.09 5.49
N ALA A 65 17.09 5.96 5.77
CA ALA A 65 16.68 5.62 7.13
C ALA A 65 17.85 5.29 8.08
N SER A 66 19.02 4.90 7.58
CA SER A 66 20.15 4.55 8.45
C SER A 66 20.71 5.76 9.21
N GLY A 67 20.57 6.96 8.64
CA GLY A 67 20.95 8.23 9.27
C GLY A 67 19.95 8.79 10.28
N GLN A 68 18.74 8.22 10.39
CA GLN A 68 17.71 8.67 11.33
C GLN A 68 17.94 8.07 12.74
N PRO A 69 17.55 8.73 13.84
CA PRO A 69 17.58 8.13 15.18
C PRO A 69 16.73 6.86 15.28
N ASN A 70 17.08 5.96 16.20
CA ASN A 70 16.16 4.88 16.57
C ASN A 70 14.89 5.47 17.20
N GLY A 71 13.75 4.81 16.98
CA GLY A 71 12.46 5.29 17.49
C GLY A 71 11.89 6.51 16.77
N TYR A 72 12.54 7.04 15.72
CA TYR A 72 12.14 8.30 15.07
C TYR A 72 10.63 8.39 14.76
N PHE A 73 10.02 7.35 14.19
CA PHE A 73 8.58 7.39 13.91
C PHE A 73 7.73 7.20 15.16
N ALA A 74 8.15 6.35 16.10
CA ALA A 74 7.44 6.21 17.38
C ALA A 74 7.38 7.55 18.15
N ASP A 75 8.45 8.35 18.11
CA ASP A 75 8.55 9.61 18.85
C ASP A 75 7.85 10.77 18.14
N ASN A 76 7.91 10.83 16.80
CA ASN A 76 7.43 11.99 16.03
C ASN A 76 6.08 11.74 15.35
N TYR A 77 5.74 10.48 15.08
CA TYR A 77 4.57 10.08 14.29
C TYR A 77 3.93 8.79 14.85
N PRO A 78 3.48 8.77 16.13
CA PRO A 78 3.03 7.55 16.82
C PRO A 78 1.81 6.85 16.19
N PHE A 79 1.11 7.53 15.29
CA PHE A 79 -0.01 6.97 14.51
C PHE A 79 0.46 6.13 13.31
N VAL A 80 1.71 6.30 12.85
CA VAL A 80 2.32 5.50 11.79
C VAL A 80 2.83 4.20 12.39
N GLN A 81 2.35 3.08 11.85
CA GLN A 81 2.63 1.73 12.37
C GLN A 81 3.40 0.87 11.37
N TYR A 82 3.20 1.07 10.06
CA TYR A 82 3.75 0.20 9.03
C TYR A 82 4.55 0.96 7.97
N VAL A 83 5.47 0.24 7.34
CA VAL A 83 6.07 0.63 6.06
C VAL A 83 5.81 -0.48 5.06
N ARG A 84 5.04 -0.16 4.02
CA ARG A 84 4.82 -1.01 2.85
C ARG A 84 6.01 -0.89 1.90
N LEU A 85 6.73 -1.99 1.73
CA LEU A 85 7.83 -2.15 0.78
C LEU A 85 7.26 -2.81 -0.48
N PHE A 86 7.04 -2.00 -1.52
CA PHE A 86 6.54 -2.50 -2.80
C PHE A 86 7.61 -3.21 -3.61
N ALA A 87 7.17 -4.19 -4.40
CA ALA A 87 8.04 -5.00 -5.27
C ALA A 87 9.29 -5.54 -4.53
N ALA A 88 9.12 -5.93 -3.26
CA ALA A 88 10.23 -6.16 -2.35
C ALA A 88 11.03 -7.42 -2.68
N THR A 89 10.47 -8.32 -3.49
CA THR A 89 11.06 -9.64 -3.77
C THR A 89 11.50 -9.79 -5.21
N GLY A 90 11.76 -8.69 -5.91
CA GLY A 90 12.41 -8.68 -7.21
C GLY A 90 11.48 -8.37 -8.38
N GLY A 91 11.74 -9.07 -9.48
CA GLY A 91 11.11 -8.83 -10.78
C GLY A 91 11.89 -7.89 -11.67
N CYS A 92 13.10 -7.48 -11.27
CA CYS A 92 13.94 -6.62 -12.07
C CYS A 92 15.36 -6.47 -11.53
N TYR A 93 16.38 -6.53 -12.41
CA TYR A 93 17.80 -6.38 -12.04
C TYR A 93 18.55 -5.40 -12.95
N ALA A 94 19.62 -4.78 -12.43
CA ALA A 94 20.48 -3.89 -13.21
C ALA A 94 21.19 -4.64 -14.35
N GLY A 95 21.00 -4.16 -15.58
CA GLY A 95 21.56 -4.79 -16.79
C GLY A 95 20.52 -5.46 -17.68
N TYR A 96 19.29 -5.68 -17.19
CA TYR A 96 18.14 -5.97 -18.04
C TYR A 96 17.57 -4.66 -18.59
N ALA A 97 17.13 -4.64 -19.85
CA ALA A 97 16.61 -3.43 -20.47
C ALA A 97 15.32 -2.93 -19.79
N GLY A 98 15.28 -1.64 -19.45
CA GLY A 98 14.10 -0.99 -18.85
C GLY A 98 13.94 -1.24 -17.35
N CYS A 99 15.01 -1.63 -16.65
CA CYS A 99 14.92 -2.25 -15.34
C CYS A 99 15.65 -1.47 -14.22
N ASN A 100 15.04 -1.35 -13.04
CA ASN A 100 15.63 -0.86 -11.78
C ASN A 100 16.04 -2.02 -10.85
N ASP A 101 17.22 -1.96 -10.22
CA ASP A 101 17.75 -3.06 -9.39
C ASP A 101 16.92 -3.36 -8.12
N ARG A 102 16.03 -4.36 -8.20
CA ARG A 102 15.15 -4.80 -7.10
C ARG A 102 15.36 -6.27 -6.73
N ASP A 103 16.18 -6.97 -7.49
CA ASP A 103 16.35 -8.40 -7.40
C ASP A 103 17.13 -8.82 -6.14
N LEU A 104 16.92 -10.07 -5.74
CA LEU A 104 17.48 -10.70 -4.54
C LEU A 104 18.33 -11.94 -4.91
N PHE A 105 19.01 -11.90 -6.05
CA PHE A 105 19.98 -12.92 -6.49
C PHE A 105 21.41 -12.35 -6.53
N VAL A 106 22.40 -13.24 -6.40
CA VAL A 106 23.81 -12.92 -6.61
C VAL A 106 24.06 -12.63 -8.10
N ASP A 107 23.57 -13.50 -8.98
CA ASP A 107 23.61 -13.32 -10.43
C ASP A 107 22.20 -13.48 -11.01
N PRO A 108 21.41 -12.39 -11.04
CA PRO A 108 20.03 -12.44 -11.51
C PRO A 108 19.88 -12.77 -13.01
N ALA A 109 20.95 -12.67 -13.80
CA ALA A 109 20.95 -13.00 -15.22
C ALA A 109 21.21 -14.49 -15.49
N ASN A 110 21.85 -15.20 -14.55
CA ASN A 110 22.16 -16.63 -14.71
C ASN A 110 20.96 -17.52 -14.35
N ALA A 111 20.23 -17.94 -15.38
CA ALA A 111 19.13 -18.90 -15.27
C ALA A 111 19.57 -20.37 -15.07
N SER A 112 20.88 -20.68 -15.10
CA SER A 112 21.37 -22.03 -14.75
C SER A 112 21.45 -22.23 -13.24
N THR A 113 21.48 -21.14 -12.47
CA THR A 113 21.45 -21.16 -11.00
C THR A 113 20.18 -20.48 -10.52
N MET A 114 19.28 -21.26 -9.94
CA MET A 114 17.96 -20.78 -9.49
C MET A 114 17.88 -20.50 -7.99
N THR A 115 18.96 -20.72 -7.25
CA THR A 115 18.98 -20.70 -5.77
C THR A 115 20.11 -19.84 -5.18
N ASP A 116 20.71 -18.98 -5.98
CA ASP A 116 21.78 -18.04 -5.59
C ASP A 116 21.22 -16.80 -4.89
N TYR A 117 20.42 -17.02 -3.84
CA TYR A 117 19.70 -15.96 -3.15
C TYR A 117 20.64 -14.98 -2.41
N LYS A 118 20.30 -13.69 -2.46
CA LYS A 118 20.99 -12.58 -1.79
C LYS A 118 19.95 -11.67 -1.12
N PHE A 119 19.62 -11.98 0.13
CA PHE A 119 18.55 -11.31 0.88
C PHE A 119 19.02 -10.12 1.75
N ASP A 120 20.32 -9.82 1.75
CA ASP A 120 20.96 -8.91 2.71
C ASP A 120 20.37 -7.49 2.68
N ASP A 121 20.15 -6.93 1.49
CA ASP A 121 19.61 -5.57 1.36
C ASP A 121 18.19 -5.45 1.92
N LEU A 122 17.33 -6.42 1.62
CA LEU A 122 15.96 -6.45 2.15
C LEU A 122 15.98 -6.66 3.68
N LYS A 123 16.85 -7.53 4.18
CA LYS A 123 17.05 -7.75 5.62
C LYS A 123 17.51 -6.48 6.33
N ALA A 124 18.46 -5.75 5.74
CA ALA A 124 18.93 -4.47 6.26
C ALA A 124 17.82 -3.40 6.28
N ALA A 125 17.04 -3.31 5.20
CA ALA A 125 15.90 -2.40 5.13
C ALA A 125 14.85 -2.71 6.21
N ILE A 126 14.49 -3.99 6.39
CA ILE A 126 13.55 -4.42 7.42
C ILE A 126 14.09 -4.09 8.82
N GLN A 127 15.37 -4.36 9.09
CA GLN A 127 15.98 -4.01 10.37
C GLN A 127 15.88 -2.50 10.64
N ASN A 128 16.10 -1.66 9.63
CA ASN A 128 15.96 -0.22 9.77
C ASN A 128 14.51 0.21 10.01
N VAL A 129 13.53 -0.39 9.32
CA VAL A 129 12.09 -0.18 9.60
C VAL A 129 11.78 -0.44 11.08
N LEU A 130 12.22 -1.59 11.60
CA LEU A 130 12.02 -1.97 13.00
C LEU A 130 12.72 -1.00 13.96
N ASN A 131 13.96 -0.59 13.65
CA ASN A 131 14.72 0.36 14.45
C ASN A 131 14.02 1.73 14.56
N LYS A 132 13.16 2.11 13.61
CA LYS A 132 12.38 3.35 13.68
C LYS A 132 11.04 3.20 14.39
N GLY A 133 10.75 2.03 14.96
CA GLY A 133 9.51 1.77 15.69
C GLY A 133 8.33 1.38 14.79
N LEU A 134 8.59 1.00 13.54
CA LEU A 134 7.57 0.59 12.58
C LEU A 134 7.61 -0.91 12.32
N LYS A 135 6.55 -1.45 11.73
CA LYS A 135 6.45 -2.85 11.28
C LYS A 135 6.51 -2.94 9.76
N PRO A 136 7.25 -3.92 9.20
CA PRO A 136 7.30 -4.08 7.75
C PRO A 136 5.97 -4.65 7.24
N TYR A 137 5.55 -4.10 6.10
CA TYR A 137 4.55 -4.66 5.22
C TYR A 137 5.27 -5.00 3.91
N ILE A 138 5.60 -6.28 3.72
CA ILE A 138 6.37 -6.77 2.58
C ILE A 138 5.41 -7.14 1.45
N VAL A 139 5.48 -6.44 0.31
CA VAL A 139 4.73 -6.82 -0.89
C VAL A 139 5.61 -7.73 -1.73
N THR A 140 5.26 -9.01 -1.78
CA THR A 140 5.92 -9.99 -2.64
C THR A 140 5.56 -9.73 -4.09
N GLY A 141 6.49 -10.05 -4.96
CA GLY A 141 6.47 -9.68 -6.36
C GLY A 141 7.48 -8.56 -6.65
N ASN A 142 7.67 -8.21 -7.91
CA ASN A 142 7.19 -9.02 -9.03
C ASN A 142 8.07 -10.28 -9.18
N VAL A 143 7.65 -11.24 -10.01
CA VAL A 143 8.36 -12.50 -10.18
C VAL A 143 9.75 -12.22 -10.77
N PRO A 144 10.86 -12.68 -10.16
CA PRO A 144 12.19 -12.50 -10.73
C PRO A 144 12.29 -12.93 -12.20
N LEU A 145 13.04 -12.18 -13.00
CA LEU A 145 13.07 -12.35 -14.46
C LEU A 145 13.52 -13.76 -14.86
N LYS A 146 14.54 -14.31 -14.18
CA LYS A 146 15.04 -15.68 -14.43
C LYS A 146 14.02 -16.79 -14.16
N TYR A 147 12.91 -16.48 -13.49
CA TYR A 147 11.84 -17.43 -13.19
C TYR A 147 10.70 -17.41 -14.19
N SER A 148 10.67 -16.48 -15.15
CA SER A 148 9.63 -16.43 -16.19
C SER A 148 10.17 -16.95 -17.52
N THR A 149 9.35 -17.70 -18.27
CA THR A 149 9.73 -18.21 -19.61
C THR A 149 9.95 -17.09 -20.62
N SER A 150 9.14 -16.02 -20.54
CA SER A 150 9.19 -14.90 -21.47
C SER A 150 8.93 -13.59 -20.72
N PRO A 151 9.89 -13.16 -19.89
CA PRO A 151 9.75 -11.98 -19.03
C PRO A 151 9.39 -10.74 -19.86
N ASN A 152 8.60 -9.84 -19.26
CA ASN A 152 8.21 -8.58 -19.88
C ASN A 152 8.26 -7.50 -18.82
N ILE A 153 8.97 -6.41 -19.11
CA ILE A 153 9.00 -5.25 -18.23
C ILE A 153 7.81 -4.36 -18.57
N GLY A 154 6.95 -4.12 -17.59
CA GLY A 154 5.79 -3.24 -17.71
C GLY A 154 5.86 -2.08 -16.72
N GLY A 155 4.72 -1.79 -16.08
CA GLY A 155 4.60 -0.72 -15.10
C GLY A 155 5.68 -0.80 -14.01
N PHE A 156 6.15 0.36 -13.53
CA PHE A 156 7.15 0.47 -12.47
C PHE A 156 8.48 -0.26 -12.73
N ASN A 157 8.81 -0.55 -13.98
CA ASN A 157 10.05 -1.21 -14.39
C ASN A 157 10.21 -2.60 -13.76
N VAL A 158 9.13 -3.37 -13.66
CA VAL A 158 9.14 -4.74 -13.11
C VAL A 158 8.53 -5.76 -14.07
N ASN A 159 8.88 -7.03 -13.86
CA ASN A 159 8.38 -8.16 -14.62
C ASN A 159 6.86 -8.34 -14.45
N THR A 160 6.10 -8.36 -15.53
CA THR A 160 4.64 -8.52 -15.50
C THR A 160 4.18 -9.96 -15.65
N ARG A 161 5.11 -10.91 -15.62
CA ARG A 161 4.87 -12.32 -15.96
C ARG A 161 4.79 -13.23 -14.75
N PRO A 162 4.00 -14.32 -14.83
CA PRO A 162 4.05 -15.38 -13.84
C PRO A 162 5.38 -16.14 -13.87
N PRO A 163 5.68 -16.95 -12.85
CA PRO A 163 6.77 -17.91 -12.93
C PRO A 163 6.44 -19.02 -13.93
N ALA A 164 7.45 -19.53 -14.61
CA ALA A 164 7.40 -20.71 -15.47
C ALA A 164 7.08 -21.97 -14.64
N ASP A 165 7.67 -22.05 -13.44
CA ASP A 165 7.41 -23.09 -12.46
C ASP A 165 7.06 -22.45 -11.10
N TYR A 166 5.81 -22.62 -10.69
CA TYR A 166 5.32 -22.11 -9.41
C TYR A 166 5.98 -22.78 -8.20
N THR A 167 6.49 -24.02 -8.33
CA THR A 167 7.24 -24.70 -7.28
C THR A 167 8.58 -24.03 -7.04
N VAL A 168 9.28 -23.62 -8.11
CA VAL A 168 10.53 -22.83 -8.00
C VAL A 168 10.25 -21.51 -7.29
N TYR A 169 9.18 -20.82 -7.67
CA TYR A 169 8.79 -19.56 -7.02
C TYR A 169 8.41 -19.75 -5.53
N TYR A 170 7.66 -20.81 -5.21
CA TYR A 170 7.34 -21.17 -3.82
C TYR A 170 8.61 -21.43 -3.01
N ASN A 171 9.59 -22.15 -3.55
CA ASN A 171 10.86 -22.43 -2.85
C ASN A 171 11.64 -21.14 -2.60
N TYR A 172 11.63 -20.19 -3.54
CA TYR A 172 12.23 -18.87 -3.37
C TYR A 172 11.57 -18.06 -2.25
N ILE A 173 10.24 -17.94 -2.25
CA ILE A 173 9.52 -17.21 -1.20
C ILE A 173 9.72 -17.89 0.16
N LYS A 174 9.73 -19.23 0.20
CA LYS A 174 9.99 -19.99 1.43
C LYS A 174 11.41 -19.76 1.95
N ALA A 175 12.41 -19.74 1.07
CA ALA A 175 13.80 -19.45 1.43
C ALA A 175 13.95 -18.02 1.98
N LEU A 176 13.31 -17.04 1.34
CA LEU A 176 13.28 -15.66 1.83
C LEU A 176 12.63 -15.61 3.23
N ALA A 177 11.43 -16.16 3.38
CA ALA A 177 10.69 -16.13 4.64
C ALA A 177 11.45 -16.86 5.76
N ASN A 178 12.09 -18.00 5.48
CA ASN A 178 12.97 -18.69 6.44
C ASN A 178 14.17 -17.83 6.84
N SER A 179 14.79 -17.12 5.89
CA SER A 179 15.90 -16.20 6.19
C SER A 179 15.44 -15.06 7.11
N LEU A 180 14.24 -14.53 6.93
CA LEU A 180 13.66 -13.52 7.81
C LEU A 180 13.31 -14.10 9.18
N VAL A 181 12.69 -15.28 9.25
CA VAL A 181 12.43 -15.97 10.52
C VAL A 181 13.73 -16.22 11.29
N SER A 182 14.81 -16.60 10.59
CA SER A 182 16.11 -16.84 11.23
C SER A 182 16.72 -15.59 11.86
N GLN A 183 16.46 -14.40 11.31
CA GLN A 183 17.01 -13.15 11.81
C GLN A 183 16.10 -12.47 12.85
N PHE A 184 14.79 -12.44 12.60
CA PHE A 184 13.83 -11.63 13.36
C PHE A 184 12.92 -12.47 14.28
N GLY A 185 12.79 -13.77 14.01
CA GLY A 185 11.93 -14.68 14.75
C GLY A 185 10.46 -14.62 14.30
N ALA A 186 9.81 -15.80 14.25
CA ALA A 186 8.42 -15.91 13.81
C ALA A 186 7.42 -15.13 14.71
N GLN A 187 7.74 -14.95 15.99
CA GLN A 187 6.90 -14.17 16.92
C GLN A 187 6.86 -12.69 16.58
N GLU A 188 8.00 -12.10 16.20
CA GLU A 188 8.05 -10.70 15.75
C GLU A 188 7.25 -10.54 14.45
N MET A 189 7.39 -11.50 13.53
CA MET A 189 6.70 -11.50 12.24
C MET A 189 5.18 -11.61 12.33
N LYS A 190 4.62 -12.01 13.48
CA LYS A 190 3.16 -11.94 13.74
C LYS A 190 2.59 -10.54 13.59
N SER A 191 3.42 -9.53 13.82
CA SER A 191 3.03 -8.12 13.71
C SER A 191 3.24 -7.54 12.31
N TRP A 192 3.80 -8.32 11.38
CA TRP A 192 4.12 -7.88 10.04
C TRP A 192 2.96 -8.16 9.08
N ARG A 193 2.98 -7.54 7.91
CA ARG A 193 2.02 -7.84 6.84
C ARG A 193 2.72 -8.32 5.59
N TRP A 194 2.02 -9.17 4.85
CA TRP A 194 2.44 -9.71 3.57
C TRP A 194 1.39 -9.40 2.51
N GLY A 195 1.80 -8.79 1.41
CA GLY A 195 0.94 -8.49 0.27
C GLY A 195 1.39 -9.31 -0.92
N VAL A 196 0.49 -10.03 -1.57
CA VAL A 196 0.85 -10.80 -2.77
C VAL A 196 0.54 -9.99 -4.01
N LEU A 197 1.60 -9.42 -4.60
CA LEU A 197 1.55 -8.49 -5.73
C LEU A 197 0.77 -7.20 -5.39
N SER A 198 0.86 -6.22 -6.29
CA SER A 198 0.04 -5.01 -6.28
C SER A 198 -0.80 -4.97 -7.56
N GLU A 199 -1.99 -4.36 -7.49
CA GLU A 199 -3.01 -4.28 -8.55
C GLU A 199 -3.02 -5.50 -9.47
N TYR A 200 -3.32 -6.65 -8.88
CA TYR A 200 -3.15 -7.95 -9.53
C TYR A 200 -4.03 -8.18 -10.76
N GLU A 201 -5.07 -7.38 -10.93
CA GLU A 201 -5.96 -7.37 -12.09
C GLU A 201 -5.53 -6.36 -13.16
N ASN A 202 -4.50 -5.55 -12.91
CA ASN A 202 -3.98 -4.56 -13.85
C ASN A 202 -3.03 -5.24 -14.87
N PRO A 203 -3.36 -5.25 -16.17
CA PRO A 203 -2.54 -5.92 -17.19
C PRO A 203 -1.16 -5.27 -17.37
N ASP A 204 -0.96 -4.02 -16.94
CA ASP A 204 0.36 -3.38 -16.97
C ASP A 204 1.30 -3.95 -15.90
N TRP A 205 0.76 -4.62 -14.88
CA TRP A 205 1.51 -5.08 -13.71
C TRP A 205 1.54 -6.60 -13.61
N PHE A 206 0.50 -7.29 -14.08
CA PHE A 206 0.47 -8.75 -14.14
C PHE A 206 -0.49 -9.29 -15.19
N TRP A 207 0.02 -10.18 -16.04
CA TRP A 207 -0.80 -10.95 -16.97
C TRP A 207 -0.12 -12.26 -17.37
N ASP A 208 -0.92 -13.17 -17.92
CA ASP A 208 -0.64 -14.60 -18.00
C ASP A 208 0.56 -15.03 -18.86
N GLY A 209 1.02 -14.22 -19.82
CA GLY A 209 2.09 -14.65 -20.73
C GLY A 209 1.70 -14.84 -22.20
N THR A 210 0.41 -14.99 -22.55
CA THR A 210 -0.03 -15.51 -23.88
C THR A 210 -0.02 -14.51 -25.05
N GLY A 211 1.08 -13.79 -25.23
CA GLY A 211 1.25 -12.85 -26.35
C GLY A 211 0.45 -11.54 -26.20
N SER A 212 -0.79 -11.60 -25.70
CA SER A 212 -1.57 -10.46 -25.20
C SER A 212 -2.32 -10.82 -23.91
N PRO A 213 -2.65 -9.85 -23.02
CA PRO A 213 -3.34 -10.13 -21.76
C PRO A 213 -4.69 -10.83 -21.96
N ASN A 214 -4.88 -12.00 -21.34
CA ASN A 214 -6.15 -12.71 -21.30
C ASN A 214 -6.72 -12.73 -19.88
N ALA A 215 -7.97 -12.30 -19.71
CA ALA A 215 -8.63 -12.18 -18.41
C ALA A 215 -8.66 -13.48 -17.60
N ALA A 216 -9.18 -14.56 -18.17
CA ALA A 216 -9.34 -15.82 -17.46
C ALA A 216 -7.99 -16.49 -17.14
N ALA A 217 -7.05 -16.44 -18.09
CA ALA A 217 -5.71 -16.98 -17.89
C ALA A 217 -4.93 -16.16 -16.86
N SER A 218 -5.02 -14.83 -16.90
CA SER A 218 -4.32 -13.93 -15.97
C SER A 218 -4.85 -14.08 -14.55
N ARG A 219 -6.18 -14.16 -14.39
CA ARG A 219 -6.82 -14.48 -13.12
C ARG A 219 -6.32 -15.81 -12.55
N THR A 220 -6.30 -16.85 -13.37
CA THR A 220 -5.82 -18.18 -12.95
C THR A 220 -4.33 -18.16 -12.58
N ALA A 221 -3.50 -17.48 -13.37
CA ALA A 221 -2.08 -17.32 -13.11
C ALA A 221 -1.83 -16.56 -11.79
N TYR A 222 -2.66 -15.56 -11.48
CA TYR A 222 -2.59 -14.84 -10.23
C TYR A 222 -3.05 -15.69 -9.04
N PHE A 223 -4.15 -16.44 -9.16
CA PHE A 223 -4.59 -17.35 -8.09
C PHE A 223 -3.52 -18.38 -7.74
N LYS A 224 -2.84 -18.95 -8.75
CA LYS A 224 -1.67 -19.79 -8.52
C LYS A 224 -0.55 -19.04 -7.80
N LEU A 225 -0.25 -17.82 -8.21
CA LEU A 225 0.79 -17.00 -7.57
C LEU A 225 0.45 -16.76 -6.10
N TYR A 226 -0.81 -16.41 -5.83
CA TYR A 226 -1.35 -16.20 -4.49
C TYR A 226 -1.20 -17.45 -3.63
N ASP A 227 -1.73 -18.58 -4.08
CA ASP A 227 -1.73 -19.83 -3.31
C ASP A 227 -0.33 -20.35 -3.01
N TYR A 228 0.58 -20.31 -3.99
CA TYR A 228 1.96 -20.73 -3.80
C TYR A 228 2.72 -19.78 -2.87
N THR A 229 2.47 -18.46 -2.94
CA THR A 229 3.07 -17.49 -2.02
C THR A 229 2.58 -17.69 -0.60
N VAL A 230 1.25 -17.81 -0.40
CA VAL A 230 0.66 -18.02 0.92
C VAL A 230 1.17 -19.32 1.54
N ALA A 231 1.20 -20.42 0.79
CA ALA A 231 1.72 -21.69 1.30
C ALA A 231 3.21 -21.59 1.69
N ALA A 232 4.04 -20.90 0.90
CA ALA A 232 5.45 -20.70 1.22
C ALA A 232 5.63 -19.91 2.53
N LEU A 233 4.82 -18.87 2.72
CA LEU A 233 4.83 -18.06 3.93
C LEU A 233 4.30 -18.82 5.15
N GLN A 234 3.24 -19.61 5.00
CA GLN A 234 2.69 -20.45 6.06
C GLN A 234 3.69 -21.49 6.54
N ASP A 235 4.42 -22.12 5.62
CA ASP A 235 5.44 -23.12 5.97
C ASP A 235 6.65 -22.54 6.70
N ALA A 236 7.01 -21.29 6.41
CA ALA A 236 8.16 -20.63 7.02
C ALA A 236 7.80 -19.94 8.34
N VAL A 237 6.72 -19.15 8.36
CA VAL A 237 6.35 -18.28 9.49
C VAL A 237 5.33 -18.95 10.41
N GLY A 238 4.57 -19.94 9.91
CA GLY A 238 3.43 -20.56 10.58
C GLY A 238 2.12 -19.84 10.25
N ALA A 239 1.08 -20.59 9.85
CA ALA A 239 -0.20 -20.00 9.41
C ALA A 239 -0.86 -19.10 10.48
N GLY A 240 -0.82 -19.49 11.75
CA GLY A 240 -1.35 -18.67 12.85
C GLY A 240 -0.55 -17.40 13.15
N ASN A 241 0.64 -17.27 12.57
CA ASN A 241 1.49 -16.08 12.69
C ASN A 241 1.43 -15.21 11.44
N LEU A 242 0.82 -15.69 10.36
CA LEU A 242 0.82 -15.01 9.07
C LEU A 242 -0.34 -14.02 8.99
N ILE A 243 -0.04 -12.77 8.65
CA ILE A 243 -1.03 -11.79 8.18
C ILE A 243 -0.75 -11.52 6.71
N VAL A 244 -1.56 -12.09 5.82
CA VAL A 244 -1.38 -12.01 4.37
C VAL A 244 -2.62 -11.48 3.67
N GLY A 245 -2.42 -10.77 2.57
CA GLY A 245 -3.50 -10.17 1.80
C GLY A 245 -3.06 -9.79 0.39
N ALA A 246 -3.93 -9.03 -0.28
CA ALA A 246 -3.69 -8.56 -1.64
C ALA A 246 -4.07 -7.09 -1.79
N HIS A 247 -3.57 -6.46 -2.85
CA HIS A 247 -3.88 -5.09 -3.22
C HIS A 247 -4.45 -5.05 -4.64
N ALA A 248 -5.68 -4.58 -4.79
CA ALA A 248 -6.42 -4.48 -6.03
C ALA A 248 -6.37 -3.04 -6.58
N MET A 249 -6.57 -2.87 -7.88
CA MET A 249 -6.84 -1.56 -8.48
C MET A 249 -8.24 -1.08 -8.12
N ALA A 250 -9.27 -1.91 -8.33
CA ALA A 250 -10.69 -1.81 -7.97
C ALA A 250 -11.49 -0.51 -8.25
N VAL A 251 -10.88 0.67 -8.30
CA VAL A 251 -11.54 1.96 -8.59
C VAL A 251 -11.95 2.08 -10.06
N THR A 252 -11.15 1.48 -10.95
CA THR A 252 -11.39 1.36 -12.40
C THR A 252 -11.43 -0.12 -12.80
N PRO A 253 -12.09 -0.48 -13.92
CA PRO A 253 -12.11 -1.86 -14.39
C PRO A 253 -10.70 -2.36 -14.72
N GLY A 254 -10.33 -3.49 -14.11
CA GLY A 254 -9.14 -4.25 -14.48
C GLY A 254 -9.40 -5.25 -15.61
N LEU A 255 -8.42 -6.11 -15.86
CA LEU A 255 -8.52 -7.20 -16.82
C LEU A 255 -9.57 -8.24 -16.39
N TRP A 256 -9.81 -8.39 -15.09
CA TRP A 256 -10.82 -9.27 -14.47
C TRP A 256 -11.34 -8.67 -13.16
N ASP A 257 -12.41 -9.23 -12.58
CA ASP A 257 -13.05 -8.67 -11.38
C ASP A 257 -12.24 -9.01 -10.10
N PRO A 258 -11.72 -8.02 -9.36
CA PRO A 258 -10.92 -8.29 -8.16
C PRO A 258 -11.67 -9.06 -7.07
N ARG A 259 -13.00 -9.03 -7.07
CA ARG A 259 -13.82 -9.84 -6.16
C ARG A 259 -13.67 -11.34 -6.38
N ASP A 260 -13.22 -11.77 -7.56
CA ASP A 260 -12.99 -13.19 -7.83
C ASP A 260 -11.87 -13.76 -6.94
N LEU A 261 -10.92 -12.93 -6.47
CA LEU A 261 -9.93 -13.37 -5.48
C LEU A 261 -10.58 -13.71 -4.14
N ILE A 262 -11.58 -12.94 -3.73
CA ILE A 262 -12.34 -13.18 -2.50
C ILE A 262 -13.07 -14.52 -2.61
N ASP A 263 -13.72 -14.75 -3.76
CA ASP A 263 -14.41 -16.01 -4.05
C ASP A 263 -13.43 -17.21 -4.05
N HIS A 264 -12.26 -17.04 -4.67
CA HIS A 264 -11.19 -18.05 -4.70
C HIS A 264 -10.67 -18.38 -3.29
N CYS A 265 -10.33 -17.37 -2.49
CA CYS A 265 -9.83 -17.57 -1.14
C CYS A 265 -10.87 -18.19 -0.19
N ALA A 266 -12.16 -17.94 -0.42
CA ALA A 266 -13.22 -18.52 0.40
C ALA A 266 -13.58 -19.96 0.01
N THR A 267 -13.72 -20.22 -1.29
CA THR A 267 -14.37 -21.44 -1.80
C THR A 267 -13.68 -22.08 -3.00
N GLY A 268 -12.70 -21.39 -3.60
CA GLY A 268 -11.91 -21.91 -4.72
C GLY A 268 -11.02 -23.09 -4.32
N THR A 269 -10.52 -23.81 -5.31
CA THR A 269 -9.49 -24.84 -5.09
C THR A 269 -8.12 -24.18 -5.01
N ASN A 270 -7.44 -24.34 -3.89
CA ASN A 270 -6.06 -23.91 -3.72
C ASN A 270 -5.13 -24.68 -4.68
N TYR A 271 -4.47 -23.98 -5.59
CA TYR A 271 -3.64 -24.56 -6.63
C TYR A 271 -2.34 -25.20 -6.11
N LYS A 272 -1.92 -24.92 -4.87
CA LYS A 272 -0.72 -25.50 -4.25
C LYS A 272 -1.03 -26.75 -3.43
N THR A 273 -2.18 -26.79 -2.75
CA THR A 273 -2.53 -27.84 -1.79
C THR A 273 -3.67 -28.74 -2.27
N GLY A 274 -4.47 -28.30 -3.24
CA GLY A 274 -5.69 -28.98 -3.69
C GLY A 274 -6.87 -28.85 -2.72
N ALA A 275 -6.69 -28.18 -1.57
CA ALA A 275 -7.75 -27.95 -0.59
C ALA A 275 -8.69 -26.82 -1.03
N THR A 276 -9.82 -26.67 -0.34
CA THR A 276 -10.72 -25.52 -0.53
C THR A 276 -10.21 -24.31 0.25
N GLY A 277 -10.17 -23.17 -0.44
CA GLY A 277 -9.83 -21.86 0.11
C GLY A 277 -8.33 -21.64 0.34
N THR A 278 -7.99 -20.37 0.52
CA THR A 278 -6.63 -19.90 0.82
C THR A 278 -6.72 -18.79 1.86
N GLN A 279 -5.78 -18.80 2.82
CA GLN A 279 -5.75 -17.79 3.87
C GLN A 279 -5.66 -16.37 3.27
N ILE A 280 -6.59 -15.51 3.69
CA ILE A 280 -6.59 -14.08 3.39
C ILE A 280 -7.05 -13.33 4.65
N ASN A 281 -6.24 -12.39 5.12
CA ASN A 281 -6.50 -11.59 6.31
C ASN A 281 -6.96 -10.18 5.96
N PHE A 282 -6.54 -9.67 4.81
CA PHE A 282 -6.97 -8.36 4.31
C PHE A 282 -6.99 -8.30 2.78
N ILE A 283 -7.80 -7.40 2.24
CA ILE A 283 -7.75 -6.96 0.85
C ILE A 283 -7.81 -5.44 0.82
N THR A 284 -6.94 -4.82 0.05
CA THR A 284 -6.87 -3.37 -0.07
C THR A 284 -7.06 -2.94 -1.52
N ALA A 285 -7.47 -1.71 -1.76
CA ALA A 285 -7.67 -1.16 -3.09
C ALA A 285 -6.83 0.10 -3.34
N SER A 286 -6.54 0.39 -4.60
CA SER A 286 -6.18 1.72 -5.09
C SER A 286 -7.43 2.58 -5.21
N TYR A 287 -7.28 3.89 -4.99
CA TYR A 287 -8.36 4.85 -5.21
C TYR A 287 -7.81 6.20 -5.66
N TYR A 288 -7.87 6.49 -6.95
CA TYR A 288 -7.45 7.79 -7.47
C TYR A 288 -8.61 8.53 -8.12
N ASP A 289 -8.72 9.81 -7.77
CA ASP A 289 -9.46 10.76 -8.59
C ASP A 289 -8.48 11.43 -9.56
N GLN A 290 -8.94 11.86 -10.73
CA GLN A 290 -8.05 12.42 -11.73
C GLN A 290 -7.48 13.76 -11.28
N SER A 291 -8.37 14.70 -10.91
CA SER A 291 -8.01 16.03 -10.44
C SER A 291 -9.17 16.65 -9.66
N PRO A 292 -8.96 17.76 -8.93
CA PRO A 292 -10.03 18.53 -8.31
C PRO A 292 -11.22 18.78 -9.25
N GLY A 293 -12.41 18.25 -8.91
CA GLY A 293 -13.61 18.38 -9.74
C GLY A 293 -13.74 17.36 -10.88
N ASN A 294 -12.73 16.54 -11.12
CA ASN A 294 -12.72 15.43 -12.06
C ASN A 294 -12.55 14.10 -11.32
N TYR A 295 -13.66 13.58 -10.85
CA TYR A 295 -13.71 12.40 -9.98
C TYR A 295 -13.84 11.12 -10.80
N THR A 296 -13.32 10.02 -10.25
CA THR A 296 -13.58 8.70 -10.83
C THR A 296 -15.06 8.33 -10.71
N ALA A 297 -15.53 7.44 -11.60
CA ALA A 297 -16.94 7.06 -11.67
C ALA A 297 -17.43 6.40 -10.37
N ASN A 298 -16.57 5.62 -9.72
CA ASN A 298 -16.90 4.92 -8.48
C ASN A 298 -16.42 5.71 -7.27
N SER A 299 -17.31 5.99 -6.32
CA SER A 299 -16.90 6.62 -5.06
C SER A 299 -16.10 5.65 -4.18
N LEU A 300 -15.23 6.18 -3.32
CA LEU A 300 -14.47 5.36 -2.35
C LEU A 300 -15.39 4.44 -1.52
N PRO A 301 -16.50 4.92 -0.91
CA PRO A 301 -17.46 4.06 -0.23
C PRO A 301 -18.00 2.93 -1.10
N THR A 302 -18.25 3.18 -2.38
CA THR A 302 -18.76 2.17 -3.33
C THR A 302 -17.73 1.08 -3.58
N VAL A 303 -16.47 1.45 -3.82
CA VAL A 303 -15.37 0.48 -4.02
C VAL A 303 -15.21 -0.41 -2.79
N ILE A 304 -15.19 0.19 -1.60
CA ILE A 304 -15.00 -0.57 -0.38
C ILE A 304 -16.20 -1.44 -0.03
N ALA A 305 -17.43 -0.93 -0.19
CA ALA A 305 -18.64 -1.72 -0.02
C ALA A 305 -18.65 -2.94 -0.97
N SER A 306 -18.26 -2.75 -2.23
CA SER A 306 -18.19 -3.85 -3.22
C SER A 306 -17.29 -5.00 -2.76
N LEU A 307 -16.10 -4.71 -2.23
CA LEU A 307 -15.19 -5.73 -1.71
C LEU A 307 -15.68 -6.35 -0.39
N ARG A 308 -16.14 -5.51 0.54
CA ARG A 308 -16.64 -5.96 1.85
C ARG A 308 -17.87 -6.84 1.70
N ASP A 309 -18.87 -6.40 0.96
CA ASP A 309 -20.15 -7.10 0.83
C ASP A 309 -19.94 -8.45 0.14
N ARG A 310 -19.00 -8.53 -0.80
CA ARG A 310 -18.59 -9.82 -1.36
C ARG A 310 -17.95 -10.72 -0.31
N ALA A 311 -17.01 -10.20 0.49
CA ALA A 311 -16.36 -10.96 1.55
C ALA A 311 -17.38 -11.53 2.55
N ILE A 312 -18.34 -10.70 2.98
CA ILE A 312 -19.43 -11.11 3.87
C ILE A 312 -20.29 -12.20 3.20
N THR A 313 -20.63 -12.03 1.93
CA THR A 313 -21.41 -13.02 1.16
C THR A 313 -20.71 -14.37 1.11
N GLN A 314 -19.37 -14.38 1.01
CA GLN A 314 -18.55 -15.59 1.01
C GLN A 314 -18.20 -16.11 2.42
N GLY A 315 -18.76 -15.52 3.48
CA GLY A 315 -18.50 -15.92 4.86
C GLY A 315 -17.17 -15.43 5.45
N LEU A 316 -16.39 -14.63 4.72
CA LEU A 316 -15.14 -14.02 5.18
C LEU A 316 -15.42 -12.75 6.02
N THR A 317 -16.19 -12.91 7.10
CA THR A 317 -16.68 -11.79 7.94
C THR A 317 -15.59 -11.01 8.68
N ASN A 318 -14.42 -11.62 8.88
CA ASN A 318 -13.26 -11.00 9.52
C ASN A 318 -12.24 -10.43 8.51
N LEU A 319 -12.52 -10.48 7.21
CA LEU A 319 -11.63 -9.93 6.19
C LEU A 319 -11.53 -8.41 6.34
N GLN A 320 -10.32 -7.90 6.56
CA GLN A 320 -10.10 -6.46 6.64
C GLN A 320 -10.09 -5.86 5.24
N VAL A 321 -10.92 -4.84 5.00
CA VAL A 321 -10.99 -4.13 3.71
C VAL A 321 -10.54 -2.68 3.90
N GLY A 322 -9.67 -2.20 3.00
CA GLY A 322 -9.15 -0.84 3.06
C GLY A 322 -8.66 -0.31 1.72
N VAL A 323 -8.05 0.86 1.74
CA VAL A 323 -7.37 1.49 0.61
C VAL A 323 -5.94 1.76 1.00
N ASP A 324 -4.99 1.23 0.23
CA ASP A 324 -3.58 1.39 0.58
C ASP A 324 -2.82 2.29 -0.39
N GLU A 325 -3.52 2.82 -1.39
CA GLU A 325 -3.03 3.87 -2.26
C GLU A 325 -4.20 4.75 -2.74
N GLY A 326 -4.11 6.08 -2.65
CA GLY A 326 -5.16 6.88 -3.27
C GLY A 326 -5.24 8.39 -3.01
N TRP A 327 -5.35 9.17 -4.09
CA TRP A 327 -5.15 10.63 -4.13
C TRP A 327 -5.82 11.28 -5.35
N PHE A 328 -5.57 12.57 -5.58
CA PHE A 328 -5.63 13.14 -6.94
C PHE A 328 -4.34 12.84 -7.70
N LEU A 329 -4.44 12.47 -8.98
CA LEU A 329 -3.28 12.25 -9.85
C LEU A 329 -2.62 13.57 -10.28
N THR A 330 -3.43 14.57 -10.60
CA THR A 330 -2.95 15.91 -10.98
C THR A 330 -3.64 17.01 -10.17
N ASP A 331 -2.96 18.16 -10.04
CA ASP A 331 -3.59 19.35 -9.48
C ASP A 331 -4.58 20.00 -10.46
N SER A 332 -5.25 21.08 -10.03
CA SER A 332 -6.19 21.83 -10.87
C SER A 332 -5.55 22.46 -12.12
N GLY A 333 -4.22 22.59 -12.15
CA GLY A 333 -3.45 23.06 -13.31
C GLY A 333 -2.91 21.93 -14.20
N GLY A 334 -3.25 20.68 -13.91
CA GLY A 334 -2.79 19.51 -14.65
C GLY A 334 -1.36 19.08 -14.32
N LYS A 335 -0.73 19.64 -13.28
CA LYS A 335 0.60 19.23 -12.85
C LYS A 335 0.51 17.94 -12.03
N ASP A 336 1.44 17.05 -12.29
CA ASP A 336 1.54 15.77 -11.61
C ASP A 336 1.80 15.91 -10.10
N LEU A 337 1.11 15.09 -9.31
CA LEU A 337 1.22 15.04 -7.85
C LEU A 337 1.97 13.80 -7.33
N TYR A 338 2.74 13.09 -8.16
CA TYR A 338 3.55 11.93 -7.76
C TYR A 338 4.50 12.20 -6.58
N SER A 339 5.08 13.40 -6.50
CA SER A 339 6.00 13.79 -5.40
C SER A 339 5.28 14.17 -4.11
N ARG A 340 3.93 14.19 -4.12
CA ARG A 340 3.07 14.37 -2.94
C ARG A 340 3.30 15.71 -2.22
N SER A 341 3.99 16.63 -2.87
CA SER A 341 4.36 17.96 -2.36
C SER A 341 3.53 19.01 -3.09
N THR A 342 2.33 19.32 -2.59
CA THR A 342 1.44 20.28 -3.24
C THR A 342 1.47 21.64 -2.55
N GLY A 343 1.70 22.71 -3.31
CA GLY A 343 1.62 24.09 -2.84
C GLY A 343 0.19 24.67 -2.77
N THR A 344 -0.85 23.85 -2.97
CA THR A 344 -2.25 24.31 -2.99
C THR A 344 -3.02 23.73 -1.80
N GLY A 345 -3.67 24.60 -1.01
CA GLY A 345 -4.45 24.19 0.17
C GLY A 345 -5.62 23.25 -0.15
N TYR A 346 -6.00 23.13 -1.44
CA TYR A 346 -7.08 22.26 -1.90
C TYR A 346 -6.76 20.77 -1.72
N GLN A 347 -5.54 20.32 -2.05
CA GLN A 347 -5.14 18.92 -1.86
C GLN A 347 -5.23 18.55 -0.37
N GLY A 348 -4.68 19.40 0.50
CA GLY A 348 -4.73 19.21 1.95
C GLY A 348 -6.16 19.13 2.49
N ALA A 349 -7.05 20.02 2.03
CA ALA A 349 -8.46 20.03 2.41
C ALA A 349 -9.24 18.82 1.86
N TYR A 350 -8.96 18.39 0.63
CA TYR A 350 -9.57 17.22 0.02
C TYR A 350 -9.17 15.93 0.74
N LEU A 351 -7.88 15.76 1.06
CA LEU A 351 -7.40 14.66 1.88
C LEU A 351 -8.08 14.68 3.26
N ALA A 352 -8.14 15.84 3.92
CA ALA A 352 -8.84 15.98 5.21
C ALA A 352 -10.34 15.61 5.13
N LYS A 353 -11.03 15.94 4.03
CA LYS A 353 -12.44 15.60 3.81
C LYS A 353 -12.65 14.11 3.56
N LYS A 354 -11.78 13.47 2.79
CA LYS A 354 -11.78 12.01 2.57
C LYS A 354 -11.64 11.29 3.91
N ASN A 355 -10.76 11.78 4.78
CA ASN A 355 -10.58 11.28 6.15
C ASN A 355 -11.89 11.29 6.95
N GLN A 356 -12.66 12.39 6.89
CA GLN A 356 -13.86 12.54 7.71
C GLN A 356 -15.02 11.63 7.27
N ARG A 357 -15.19 11.40 5.96
CA ARG A 357 -16.27 10.53 5.43
C ARG A 357 -15.98 9.05 5.64
N ASP A 358 -14.72 8.64 5.51
CA ASP A 358 -14.30 7.26 5.64
C ASP A 358 -14.34 6.74 7.10
N ARG A 359 -14.10 7.64 8.06
CA ARG A 359 -14.20 7.37 9.51
C ARG A 359 -15.57 6.85 9.96
N ARG A 360 -16.65 7.25 9.29
CA ARG A 360 -18.01 6.73 9.59
C ARG A 360 -18.21 5.29 9.12
N GLN A 361 -17.33 4.76 8.28
CA GLN A 361 -17.46 3.44 7.66
C GLN A 361 -16.35 2.45 8.05
N ARG A 362 -15.45 2.83 8.99
CA ARG A 362 -14.39 2.00 9.60
C ARG A 362 -13.41 1.37 8.60
N HIS A 363 -12.85 2.15 7.68
CA HIS A 363 -11.82 1.67 6.73
C HIS A 363 -10.41 2.19 7.06
N ARG A 364 -9.40 1.56 6.46
CA ARG A 364 -7.99 1.96 6.55
C ARG A 364 -7.54 2.63 5.25
N LEU A 365 -6.69 3.64 5.38
CA LEU A 365 -6.05 4.46 4.36
C LEU A 365 -4.52 4.53 4.63
N VAL A 366 -3.69 4.87 3.64
CA VAL A 366 -2.21 4.83 3.75
C VAL A 366 -1.59 6.07 3.11
N PHE A 367 -0.51 6.61 3.72
CA PHE A 367 0.27 7.70 3.12
C PHE A 367 1.51 7.17 2.41
N GLY A 368 1.93 7.82 1.32
CA GLY A 368 3.28 7.69 0.81
C GLY A 368 4.07 8.93 1.18
N VAL A 369 5.27 8.78 1.71
CA VAL A 369 6.27 9.86 1.71
C VAL A 369 7.28 9.45 0.65
N GLY A 370 7.22 10.08 -0.51
CA GLY A 370 8.31 9.98 -1.48
C GLY A 370 9.34 11.02 -1.08
N ALA A 371 10.59 10.61 -0.92
CA ALA A 371 11.70 11.55 -0.88
C ALA A 371 11.95 12.13 -2.28
#